data_AF-A0A060R7R0-F1
#
_entry.id   AF-A0A060R7R0-F1
#
_cell.length_a   1.000
_cell.length_b   1.000
_cell.length_c   1.000
_cell.angle_alpha   90.00
_cell.angle_beta   90.00
_cell.angle_gamma   90.00
#
_symmetry.space_group_name_H-M   'P 1'
#
loop_
_entity.id
_entity.type
_entity.pdbx_description
1 polymer ?
#
loop_
_entity_poly.entity_id
_entity_poly.type
_entity_poly.pdbx_seq_one_letter_code
_entity_poly.pdbx_strand_id
1 'polypeptide(L)'
;MKRVLLLATILLSLNGFAQNKYADFVARVNDFARSDLSMLKYELRQNYDISYVNLNDIYAEFGSSWGNVAMALMLAHVAKESYSTVLVKSNRTKPTDWSKIAREMKVDERKVDSVMNKHLSSWLKK
;
A
#
# COMPACT_ATOMS: atom_id res chain seq x y z
N MET A 1 -14.38 -17.44 37.12
CA MET A 1 -13.58 -16.35 36.52
C MET A 1 -12.72 -16.75 35.31
N LYS A 2 -12.45 -18.03 35.03
CA LYS A 2 -11.63 -18.43 33.87
C LYS A 2 -12.35 -18.38 32.51
N ARG A 3 -13.67 -18.63 32.47
CA ARG A 3 -14.48 -18.67 31.23
C ARG A 3 -14.79 -17.28 30.64
N VAL A 4 -14.93 -16.26 31.49
CA VAL A 4 -15.13 -14.86 31.06
C VAL A 4 -13.86 -14.28 30.46
N LEU A 5 -12.69 -14.66 30.99
CA LEU A 5 -11.39 -14.20 30.48
C LEU A 5 -11.11 -14.71 29.06
N LEU A 6 -11.46 -15.97 28.76
CA LEU A 6 -11.34 -16.58 27.43
C LEU A 6 -12.25 -15.91 26.39
N LEU A 7 -13.50 -15.62 26.76
CA LEU A 7 -14.43 -14.90 25.88
C LEU A 7 -13.94 -13.47 25.59
N ALA A 8 -13.40 -12.78 26.61
CA ALA A 8 -12.80 -11.46 26.43
C ALA A 8 -11.55 -11.49 25.52
N THR A 9 -10.71 -12.54 25.60
CA THR A 9 -9.54 -12.68 24.70
C THR A 9 -9.96 -12.96 23.25
N ILE A 10 -10.99 -13.78 23.04
CA ILE A 10 -11.53 -14.06 21.70
C ILE A 10 -12.19 -12.79 21.12
N LEU A 11 -12.96 -12.04 21.92
CA LEU A 11 -13.58 -10.78 21.48
C LEU A 11 -12.58 -9.65 21.21
N LEU A 12 -11.44 -9.62 21.93
CA LEU A 12 -10.32 -8.71 21.62
C LEU A 12 -9.58 -9.12 20.34
N SER A 13 -9.45 -10.42 20.06
CA SER A 13 -8.86 -10.91 18.80
C SER A 13 -9.73 -10.61 17.57
N LEU A 14 -11.04 -10.48 17.74
CA LEU A 14 -11.98 -10.12 16.66
C LEU A 14 -12.00 -8.61 16.35
N ASN A 15 -11.62 -7.75 17.31
CA ASN A 15 -11.58 -6.29 17.11
C ASN A 15 -10.18 -5.76 16.75
N GLY A 16 -9.10 -6.51 17.03
CA GLY A 16 -7.71 -6.11 16.75
C GLY A 16 -7.21 -6.38 15.33
N PHE A 17 -7.97 -7.11 14.52
CA PHE A 17 -7.58 -7.52 13.17
C PHE A 17 -8.66 -7.21 12.13
N ALA A 18 -9.19 -5.99 12.13
CA ALA A 18 -9.57 -5.42 10.84
C ALA A 18 -8.25 -5.22 10.08
N GLN A 19 -7.78 -6.27 9.38
CA GLN A 19 -6.59 -6.20 8.55
C GLN A 19 -6.78 -5.03 7.61
N ASN A 20 -6.04 -3.95 7.86
CA ASN A 20 -6.03 -2.83 6.96
C ASN A 20 -5.29 -3.32 5.72
N LYS A 21 -6.04 -3.78 4.72
CA LYS A 21 -5.50 -4.34 3.46
C LYS A 21 -4.43 -3.46 2.83
N TYR A 22 -4.54 -2.13 3.01
CA TYR A 22 -3.55 -1.18 2.56
C TYR A 22 -2.24 -1.29 3.36
N ALA A 23 -2.32 -1.40 4.69
CA ALA A 23 -1.17 -1.62 5.55
C ALA A 23 -0.52 -2.99 5.29
N ASP A 24 -1.31 -4.05 5.09
CA ASP A 24 -0.81 -5.37 4.74
C ASP A 24 -0.06 -5.36 3.40
N PHE A 25 -0.62 -4.70 2.38
CA PHE A 25 0.04 -4.51 1.10
C PHE A 25 1.38 -3.78 1.28
N VAL A 26 1.40 -2.66 2.00
CA VAL A 26 2.62 -1.87 2.26
C VAL A 26 3.67 -2.73 2.95
N ALA A 27 3.29 -3.52 3.96
CA ALA A 27 4.19 -4.41 4.67
C ALA A 27 4.81 -5.47 3.74
N ARG A 28 3.97 -6.17 2.97
CA ARG A 28 4.42 -7.21 2.02
C ARG A 28 5.35 -6.67 0.93
N VAL A 29 5.06 -5.48 0.40
CA VAL A 29 5.94 -4.84 -0.58
C VAL A 29 7.26 -4.43 0.05
N ASN A 30 7.25 -3.92 1.29
CA ASN A 30 8.49 -3.62 2.01
C ASN A 30 9.31 -4.89 2.27
N ASP A 31 8.67 -6.00 2.62
CA ASP A 31 9.34 -7.29 2.75
C ASP A 31 9.98 -7.73 1.43
N PHE A 32 9.24 -7.65 0.33
CA PHE A 32 9.76 -7.94 -1.01
C PHE A 32 10.92 -7.00 -1.40
N ALA A 33 10.83 -5.71 -1.10
CA ALA A 33 11.87 -4.73 -1.38
C ALA A 33 13.18 -5.04 -0.63
N ARG A 34 13.11 -5.66 0.55
CA ARG A 34 14.31 -6.12 1.29
C ARG A 34 14.94 -7.34 0.63
N SER A 35 14.16 -8.19 -0.03
CA SER A 35 14.65 -9.37 -0.74
C SER A 35 15.19 -9.04 -2.13
N ASP A 36 14.45 -8.28 -2.94
CA ASP A 36 14.83 -7.95 -4.32
C ASP A 36 14.36 -6.55 -4.72
N LEU A 37 15.11 -5.53 -4.28
CA LEU A 37 14.81 -4.14 -4.60
C LEU A 37 14.89 -3.85 -6.10
N SER A 38 15.83 -4.49 -6.81
CA SER A 38 16.03 -4.26 -8.24
C SER A 38 14.81 -4.73 -9.04
N MET A 39 14.28 -5.91 -8.73
CA MET A 39 13.05 -6.42 -9.33
C MET A 39 11.85 -5.53 -9.00
N LEU A 40 11.69 -5.11 -7.74
CA LEU A 40 10.60 -4.18 -7.39
C LEU A 40 10.69 -2.89 -8.21
N LYS A 41 11.87 -2.28 -8.30
CA LYS A 41 12.10 -1.06 -9.09
C LYS A 41 11.84 -1.26 -10.59
N TYR A 42 12.09 -2.45 -11.13
CA TYR A 42 11.72 -2.80 -12.50
C TYR A 42 10.20 -2.88 -12.65
N GLU A 43 9.53 -3.64 -11.79
CA GLU A 43 8.08 -3.84 -11.81
C GLU A 43 7.30 -2.52 -11.65
N LEU A 44 7.74 -1.63 -10.75
CA LEU A 44 7.11 -0.32 -10.58
C LEU A 44 7.20 0.53 -11.85
N ARG A 45 8.33 0.49 -12.56
CA ARG A 45 8.48 1.22 -13.83
C ARG A 45 7.60 0.65 -14.93
N GLN A 46 7.54 -0.67 -15.06
CA GLN A 46 6.75 -1.34 -16.10
C GLN A 46 5.24 -1.16 -15.89
N ASN A 47 4.76 -1.17 -14.64
CA ASN A 47 3.33 -1.12 -14.35
C ASN A 47 2.75 0.31 -14.28
N TYR A 48 3.58 1.33 -14.05
CA TYR A 48 3.10 2.69 -13.78
C TYR A 48 3.65 3.77 -14.73
N ASP A 49 4.38 3.38 -15.78
CA ASP A 49 4.95 4.27 -16.80
C ASP A 49 5.69 5.49 -16.24
N ILE A 50 6.41 5.27 -15.13
CA ILE A 50 7.23 6.27 -14.45
C ILE A 50 8.70 6.17 -14.89
N SER A 51 8.94 5.78 -16.14
CA SER A 51 10.27 5.52 -16.68
C SER A 51 11.19 6.75 -16.63
N TYR A 52 10.60 7.95 -16.76
CA TYR A 52 11.27 9.24 -16.71
C TYR A 52 11.44 9.82 -15.30
N VAL A 53 10.80 9.22 -14.29
CA VAL A 53 10.87 9.70 -12.90
C VAL A 53 11.89 8.91 -12.10
N ASN A 54 12.70 9.61 -11.32
CA ASN A 54 13.63 8.97 -10.41
C ASN A 54 12.87 8.38 -9.21
N LEU A 55 12.79 7.05 -9.15
CA LEU A 55 12.16 6.33 -8.05
C LEU A 55 12.74 6.65 -6.66
N ASN A 56 14.00 7.09 -6.56
CA ASN A 56 14.58 7.46 -5.28
C ASN A 56 14.01 8.79 -4.75
N ASP A 57 13.56 9.68 -5.63
CA ASP A 57 12.93 10.95 -5.24
C ASP A 57 11.52 10.65 -4.70
N ILE A 58 10.75 9.82 -5.42
CA ILE A 58 9.44 9.33 -4.95
C ILE A 58 9.60 8.58 -3.61
N TYR A 59 10.66 7.77 -3.47
CA TYR A 59 10.95 7.07 -2.21
C TYR A 59 11.16 8.04 -1.04
N ALA A 60 11.90 9.13 -1.23
CA ALA A 60 12.08 10.15 -0.21
C ALA A 60 10.77 10.85 0.14
N GLU A 61 9.96 11.20 -0.87
CA GLU A 61 8.65 11.86 -0.71
C GLU A 61 7.64 11.02 0.07
N PHE A 62 7.68 9.69 -0.07
CA PHE A 62 6.79 8.76 0.62
C PHE A 62 7.38 8.15 1.90
N GLY A 63 8.27 8.90 2.56
CA GLY A 63 8.77 8.58 3.90
C GLY A 63 9.74 7.40 3.91
N SER A 64 10.51 7.21 2.84
CA SER A 64 11.51 6.15 2.70
C SER A 64 10.92 4.75 2.89
N SER A 65 9.76 4.50 2.26
CA SER A 65 9.06 3.20 2.29
C SER A 65 8.67 2.78 0.88
N TRP A 66 9.26 1.69 0.38
CA TRP A 66 8.94 1.16 -0.95
C TRP A 66 7.50 0.68 -1.06
N GLY A 67 6.91 0.20 0.04
CA GLY A 67 5.49 -0.11 0.12
C GLY A 67 4.62 1.14 -0.01
N ASN A 68 5.02 2.28 0.56
CA ASN A 68 4.31 3.54 0.35
C ASN A 68 4.44 4.04 -1.09
N VAL A 69 5.62 3.90 -1.71
CA VAL A 69 5.81 4.22 -3.13
C VAL A 69 4.88 3.38 -4.00
N ALA A 70 4.87 2.06 -3.81
CA ALA A 70 4.01 1.16 -4.57
C ALA A 70 2.52 1.47 -4.37
N MET A 71 2.10 1.75 -3.13
CA MET A 71 0.73 2.14 -2.81
C MET A 71 0.34 3.46 -3.49
N ALA A 72 1.22 4.46 -3.46
CA ALA A 72 0.97 5.75 -4.08
C ALA A 72 0.79 5.64 -5.59
N LEU A 73 1.70 4.93 -6.26
CA LEU A 73 1.63 4.70 -7.70
C LEU A 73 0.39 3.89 -8.10
N MET A 74 0.04 2.88 -7.30
CA MET A 74 -1.16 2.08 -7.51
C MET A 74 -2.44 2.93 -7.41
N LEU A 75 -2.58 3.72 -6.35
CA LEU A 75 -3.76 4.57 -6.17
C LEU A 75 -3.84 5.65 -7.25
N ALA A 76 -2.72 6.24 -7.64
CA ALA A 76 -2.65 7.18 -8.76
C ALA A 76 -3.13 6.52 -10.07
N HIS A 77 -2.64 5.32 -10.36
CA HIS A 77 -3.04 4.55 -11.53
C HIS A 77 -4.54 4.20 -11.54
N VAL A 78 -5.07 3.69 -10.42
CA VAL A 78 -6.50 3.35 -10.31
C VAL A 78 -7.38 4.60 -10.41
N ALA A 79 -6.95 5.72 -9.84
CA ALA A 79 -7.64 6.99 -9.92
C ALA A 79 -7.50 7.69 -11.27
N LYS A 80 -6.59 7.22 -12.15
CA LYS A 80 -6.17 7.93 -13.38
C LYS A 80 -5.67 9.34 -13.11
N GLU A 81 -4.88 9.49 -12.05
CA GLU A 81 -4.33 10.74 -11.55
C GLU A 81 -2.80 10.67 -11.50
N SER A 82 -2.15 11.83 -11.33
CA SER A 82 -0.70 11.87 -11.07
C SER A 82 -0.38 11.40 -9.65
N TYR A 83 0.78 10.75 -9.46
CA TYR A 83 1.25 10.40 -8.12
C TYR A 83 1.48 11.65 -7.25
N SER A 84 1.75 12.82 -7.85
CA SER A 84 1.86 14.09 -7.12
C SER A 84 0.54 14.48 -6.45
N THR A 85 -0.61 14.16 -7.05
CA THR A 85 -1.94 14.35 -6.43
C THR A 85 -2.05 13.50 -5.15
N VAL A 86 -1.54 12.26 -5.20
CA VAL A 86 -1.51 11.36 -4.04
C VAL A 86 -0.56 11.90 -2.96
N LEU A 87 0.61 12.42 -3.33
CA LEU A 87 1.58 13.02 -2.41
C LEU A 87 1.00 14.22 -1.64
N VAL A 88 0.28 15.11 -2.34
CA VAL A 88 -0.38 16.26 -1.70
C VAL A 88 -1.41 15.79 -0.67
N LYS A 89 -2.17 14.74 -0.96
CA LYS A 89 -3.15 14.17 -0.02
C LYS A 89 -2.48 13.44 1.14
N SER A 90 -1.43 12.65 0.89
CA SER A 90 -0.71 11.94 1.95
C SER A 90 -0.08 12.91 2.96
N ASN A 91 0.45 14.04 2.50
CA ASN A 91 1.01 15.07 3.38
C ASN A 91 -0.02 15.75 4.29
N ARG A 92 -1.32 15.65 3.98
CA ARG A 92 -2.42 16.15 4.83
C ARG A 92 -2.84 15.15 5.91
N THR A 93 -2.33 13.92 5.87
CA THR A 93 -2.69 12.84 6.79
C THR A 93 -1.47 12.38 7.58
N LYS A 94 -1.48 12.52 8.91
CA LYS A 94 -0.44 11.95 9.79
C LYS A 94 -1.04 10.99 10.83
N PRO A 95 -0.53 9.75 10.97
CA PRO A 95 0.30 9.01 9.99
C PRO A 95 -0.45 8.79 8.66
N THR A 96 0.25 8.44 7.59
CA THR A 96 -0.36 8.22 6.26
C THR A 96 -1.45 7.15 6.34
N ASP A 97 -2.70 7.56 6.12
CA ASP A 97 -3.85 6.66 6.11
C ASP A 97 -4.30 6.41 4.67
N TRP A 98 -3.81 5.30 4.11
CA TRP A 98 -4.12 4.90 2.74
C TRP A 98 -5.61 4.64 2.50
N SER A 99 -6.37 4.21 3.51
CA SER A 99 -7.81 4.02 3.38
C SER A 99 -8.55 5.36 3.24
N LYS A 100 -8.09 6.39 3.95
CA LYS A 100 -8.58 7.76 3.81
C LYS A 100 -8.18 8.34 2.45
N ILE A 101 -6.93 8.17 2.03
CA ILE A 101 -6.46 8.67 0.73
C ILE A 101 -7.24 8.01 -0.41
N ALA A 102 -7.45 6.70 -0.40
CA ALA A 102 -8.26 6.00 -1.41
C ALA A 102 -9.67 6.60 -1.51
N ARG A 103 -10.35 6.82 -0.37
CA ARG A 103 -11.65 7.49 -0.33
C ARG A 103 -11.62 8.92 -0.89
N GLU A 104 -10.59 9.70 -0.54
CA GLU A 104 -10.42 11.07 -1.05
C GLU A 104 -10.07 11.13 -2.54
N MET A 105 -9.47 10.06 -3.08
CA MET A 105 -9.22 9.86 -4.51
C MET A 105 -10.46 9.31 -5.24
N LYS A 106 -11.52 8.92 -4.51
CA LYS A 106 -12.75 8.31 -5.04
C LYS A 106 -12.47 7.08 -5.92
N VAL A 107 -11.47 6.28 -5.55
CA VAL A 107 -11.14 5.06 -6.29
C VAL A 107 -12.17 3.97 -6.05
N ASP A 108 -12.38 3.13 -7.06
CA ASP A 108 -13.19 1.93 -6.92
C ASP A 108 -12.41 0.87 -6.12
N GLU A 109 -12.88 0.58 -4.91
CA GLU A 109 -12.30 -0.40 -4.00
C GLU A 109 -12.12 -1.79 -4.66
N ARG A 110 -13.01 -2.21 -5.57
CA ARG A 110 -12.87 -3.49 -6.29
C ARG A 110 -11.68 -3.47 -7.24
N LYS A 111 -11.42 -2.33 -7.88
CA LYS A 111 -10.24 -2.16 -8.74
C LYS A 111 -8.97 -2.12 -7.91
N VAL A 112 -8.98 -1.44 -6.77
CA VAL A 112 -7.87 -1.45 -5.82
C VAL A 112 -7.54 -2.90 -5.41
N ASP A 113 -8.54 -3.68 -5.00
CA ASP A 113 -8.36 -5.08 -4.61
C ASP A 113 -7.81 -5.93 -5.76
N SER A 114 -8.36 -5.76 -6.97
CA SER A 114 -7.88 -6.48 -8.15
C SER A 114 -6.42 -6.18 -8.46
N VAL A 115 -6.00 -4.91 -8.36
CA VAL A 115 -4.63 -4.48 -8.68
C VAL A 115 -3.66 -4.89 -7.57
N MET A 116 -4.02 -4.74 -6.29
CA MET A 116 -3.21 -5.23 -5.17
C MET A 116 -2.96 -6.74 -5.28
N ASN A 117 -4.01 -7.52 -5.49
CA ASN A 117 -3.90 -8.98 -5.61
C ASN A 117 -3.04 -9.38 -6.82
N LYS A 118 -3.19 -8.68 -7.94
CA LYS A 118 -2.32 -8.87 -9.11
C LYS A 118 -0.85 -8.64 -8.75
N HIS A 119 -0.51 -7.51 -8.12
CA HIS A 119 0.86 -7.19 -7.73
C HIS A 119 1.43 -8.19 -6.73
N LEU A 120 0.71 -8.49 -5.65
CA LEU A 120 1.17 -9.47 -4.66
C LEU A 120 1.37 -10.85 -5.29
N SER A 121 0.50 -11.28 -6.21
CA SER A 121 0.66 -12.55 -6.91
C SER A 121 1.81 -12.56 -7.91
N SER A 122 2.15 -11.41 -8.51
CA SER A 122 3.23 -11.29 -9.50
C SER A 122 4.60 -11.15 -8.84
N TRP A 123 4.66 -10.40 -7.74
CA TRP A 123 5.92 -10.06 -7.07
C TRP A 123 6.35 -11.15 -6.08
N LEU A 124 5.41 -11.74 -5.34
CA LEU A 124 5.72 -12.68 -4.25
C LEU A 124 5.76 -14.15 -4.67
N LYS A 125 5.60 -14.47 -5.97
CA LYS A 125 5.67 -15.84 -6.50
C LYS A 125 7.02 -16.18 -7.15
N LYS A 126 7.99 -15.26 -7.14
CA LYS A 126 9.36 -15.51 -7.58
C LYS A 126 10.24 -15.80 -6.37
#